data_AF-A0A374BPC2-F1
#
_entry.id   AF-A0A374BPC2-F1
#
_cell.length_a   1.000
_cell.length_b   1.000
_cell.length_c   1.000
_cell.angle_alpha   90.00
_cell.angle_beta   90.00
_cell.angle_gamma   90.00
#
_symmetry.space_group_name_H-M   'P 1'
#
loop_
_entity.id
_entity.type
_entity.pdbx_description
1 polymer ?
#
loop_
_entity_poly.entity_id
_entity_poly.type
_entity_poly.pdbx_seq_one_letter_code
_entity_poly.pdbx_strand_id
1 'polypeptide(L)'
;MMCYSIQDILSMSVQCKEMIRNEWINFNYWGDLYINDKGDLMQNFNSVLGNLMDWSNVHLENLLSDESLWSMVRRKAKFCSRCLFRNVCPPVSYTEKVLDITFCEFFNDKNKYEM
;
A
#
# COMPACT_ATOMS: atom_id res chain seq x y z
N MET A 1 8.07 5.60 18.83
CA MET A 1 7.39 5.74 17.52
C MET A 1 7.15 4.33 17.02
N MET A 2 5.93 3.96 16.58
CA MET A 2 5.70 2.61 16.02
C MET A 2 6.42 2.53 14.66
N CYS A 3 7.58 1.89 14.62
CA CYS A 3 8.39 1.66 13.42
C CYS A 3 8.91 0.24 13.46
N TYR A 4 9.06 -0.39 12.30
CA TYR A 4 9.64 -1.73 12.22
C TYR A 4 11.17 -1.64 12.23
N SER A 5 11.79 -2.34 13.17
CA SER A 5 13.23 -2.60 13.18
C SER A 5 13.58 -3.66 12.15
N ILE A 6 14.89 -3.81 11.85
CA ILE A 6 15.35 -4.95 11.03
C ILE A 6 15.01 -6.28 11.72
N GLN A 7 15.11 -6.33 13.05
CA GLN A 7 14.85 -7.55 13.81
C GLN A 7 13.38 -7.96 13.70
N ASP A 8 12.46 -6.99 13.74
CA ASP A 8 11.02 -7.24 13.54
C ASP A 8 10.79 -7.83 12.15
N ILE A 9 11.38 -7.23 11.10
CA ILE A 9 11.24 -7.69 9.71
C ILE A 9 11.80 -9.10 9.55
N LEU A 10 12.97 -9.40 10.11
CA LEU A 10 13.59 -10.73 10.01
C LEU A 10 12.85 -11.80 10.83
N SER A 11 12.12 -11.38 11.87
CA SER A 11 11.26 -12.27 12.64
C SER A 11 9.94 -12.61 11.94
N MET A 12 9.58 -11.90 10.86
CA MET A 12 8.36 -12.17 10.10
C MET A 12 8.48 -13.49 9.33
N SER A 13 7.52 -14.39 9.54
CA SER A 13 7.43 -15.66 8.82
C SER A 13 6.79 -15.48 7.43
N VAL A 14 7.41 -14.69 6.55
CA VAL A 14 6.90 -14.42 5.19
C VAL A 14 7.32 -15.51 4.22
N GLN A 15 6.36 -16.12 3.54
CA GLN A 15 6.60 -17.14 2.51
C GLN A 15 6.97 -16.51 1.16
N CYS A 16 7.72 -17.22 0.31
CA CYS A 16 8.09 -16.72 -1.02
C CYS A 16 6.88 -16.26 -1.86
N LYS A 17 5.75 -16.98 -1.79
CA LYS A 17 4.51 -16.59 -2.49
C LYS A 17 3.98 -15.22 -2.05
N GLU A 18 4.16 -14.90 -0.77
CA GLU A 18 3.72 -13.62 -0.19
C GLU A 18 4.68 -12.51 -0.59
N MET A 19 5.98 -12.79 -0.66
CA MET A 19 6.97 -11.84 -1.19
C MET A 19 6.69 -11.48 -2.65
N ILE A 20 6.37 -12.47 -3.49
CA ILE A 20 5.98 -12.25 -4.90
C ILE A 20 4.70 -11.41 -4.96
N ARG A 21 3.67 -11.75 -4.17
CA ARG A 21 2.44 -10.94 -4.11
C ARG A 21 2.72 -9.49 -3.71
N ASN A 22 3.49 -9.29 -2.63
CA ASN A 22 3.80 -7.97 -2.07
C ASN A 22 4.59 -7.07 -3.04
N GLU A 23 5.22 -7.66 -4.07
CA GLU A 23 5.86 -6.90 -5.14
C GLU A 23 4.86 -6.15 -6.01
N TRP A 24 3.65 -6.69 -6.18
CA TRP A 24 2.67 -6.19 -7.15
C TRP A 24 1.44 -5.60 -6.49
N ILE A 25 1.01 -6.20 -5.38
CA ILE A 25 -0.27 -5.92 -4.74
C ILE A 25 -0.09 -5.69 -3.24
N ASN A 26 -0.76 -4.66 -2.73
CA ASN A 26 -0.92 -4.43 -1.30
C ASN A 26 -2.10 -5.26 -0.77
N PHE A 27 -1.79 -6.32 -0.02
CA PHE A 27 -2.81 -7.25 0.47
C PHE A 27 -3.76 -6.64 1.51
N ASN A 28 -3.42 -5.51 2.14
CA ASN A 28 -4.31 -4.85 3.10
C ASN A 28 -5.54 -4.23 2.44
N TYR A 29 -5.52 -4.04 1.12
CA TYR A 29 -6.60 -3.37 0.38
C TYR A 29 -7.11 -4.20 -0.80
N TRP A 30 -6.38 -5.25 -1.18
CA TRP A 30 -6.67 -6.05 -2.36
C TRP A 30 -8.06 -6.67 -2.29
N GLY A 31 -8.85 -6.48 -3.35
CA GLY A 31 -10.19 -7.05 -3.46
C GLY A 31 -11.28 -6.23 -2.75
N ASP A 32 -10.93 -5.21 -1.97
CA ASP A 32 -11.92 -4.39 -1.28
C ASP A 32 -12.56 -3.37 -2.22
N LEU A 33 -13.89 -3.43 -2.29
CA LEU A 33 -14.77 -2.50 -2.99
C LEU A 33 -15.95 -2.14 -2.09
N TYR A 34 -16.40 -0.90 -2.15
CA TYR A 34 -17.49 -0.38 -1.34
C TYR A 34 -18.51 0.29 -2.23
N ILE A 35 -19.78 0.25 -1.83
CA ILE A 35 -20.86 0.95 -2.50
C ILE A 35 -21.50 1.84 -1.44
N ASN A 36 -21.61 3.14 -1.71
CA ASN A 36 -22.30 4.06 -0.81
C ASN A 36 -23.82 4.08 -1.06
N ASP A 37 -24.56 4.84 -0.26
CA ASP A 37 -26.02 5.00 -0.36
C ASP A 37 -26.48 5.69 -1.67
N LYS A 38 -25.57 6.31 -2.41
CA LYS A 38 -25.82 6.91 -3.74
C LYS A 38 -25.57 5.93 -4.88
N GLY A 39 -25.08 4.73 -4.59
CA GLY A 39 -24.71 3.74 -5.60
C GLY A 39 -23.31 3.96 -6.19
N ASP A 40 -22.50 4.86 -5.65
CA ASP A 40 -21.12 5.05 -6.12
C ASP A 40 -20.29 3.83 -5.73
N LEU A 41 -19.67 3.20 -6.73
CA LEU A 41 -18.69 2.14 -6.52
C LEU A 41 -17.35 2.79 -6.18
N MET A 42 -16.75 2.42 -5.07
CA MET A 42 -15.53 3.03 -4.55
C MET A 42 -14.48 1.99 -4.20
N GLN A 43 -13.22 2.35 -4.41
CA GLN A 43 -12.09 1.59 -3.88
C GLN A 43 -11.66 2.19 -2.54
N ASN A 44 -11.95 1.48 -1.44
CA ASN A 44 -11.65 1.94 -0.07
C ASN A 44 -12.09 3.41 0.15
N PHE A 45 -11.28 4.24 0.80
CA PHE A 45 -11.69 5.54 1.32
C PHE A 45 -11.79 6.69 0.30
N ASN A 46 -11.19 6.60 -0.89
CA ASN A 46 -10.87 7.83 -1.63
C ASN A 46 -11.20 7.86 -3.13
N SER A 47 -11.45 6.73 -3.80
CA SER A 47 -11.55 6.74 -5.27
C SER A 47 -12.89 6.18 -5.72
N VAL A 48 -13.77 7.07 -6.19
CA VAL A 48 -14.99 6.69 -6.90
C VAL A 48 -14.60 6.13 -8.26
N LEU A 49 -15.02 4.90 -8.54
CA LEU A 49 -14.79 4.19 -9.79
C LEU A 49 -15.93 4.38 -10.78
N GLY A 50 -17.10 4.83 -10.31
CA GLY A 50 -18.30 5.01 -11.11
C GLY A 50 -19.55 4.84 -10.26
N ASN A 51 -20.70 4.69 -10.88
CA ASN A 51 -21.97 4.50 -10.18
C ASN A 51 -22.71 3.27 -10.72
N LEU A 52 -23.24 2.42 -9.84
CA LEU A 52 -23.93 1.18 -10.23
C LEU A 52 -25.23 1.42 -11.01
N MET A 53 -25.85 2.59 -10.87
CA MET A 53 -27.03 2.97 -11.62
C MET A 53 -26.69 3.31 -13.08
N ASP A 54 -25.42 3.59 -13.38
CA ASP A 54 -24.87 3.80 -14.73
C ASP A 54 -23.56 3.01 -14.89
N TRP A 55 -23.71 1.70 -15.12
CA TRP A 55 -22.57 0.78 -15.27
C TRP A 55 -21.60 1.19 -16.39
N SER A 56 -22.06 1.96 -17.38
CA SER A 56 -21.20 2.41 -18.50
C SER A 56 -20.11 3.40 -18.05
N ASN A 57 -20.29 4.03 -16.90
CA ASN A 57 -19.38 4.96 -16.26
C ASN A 57 -18.52 4.30 -15.16
N VAL A 58 -18.52 2.96 -15.09
CA VAL A 58 -17.70 2.23 -14.11
C VAL A 58 -16.34 1.90 -14.71
N HIS A 59 -15.31 2.54 -14.17
CA HIS A 59 -13.90 2.45 -14.57
C HIS A 59 -13.13 1.44 -13.69
N LEU A 60 -13.42 0.14 -13.84
CA LEU A 60 -12.73 -0.91 -13.08
C LEU A 60 -11.23 -0.98 -13.36
N GLU A 61 -10.78 -0.51 -14.52
CA GLU A 61 -9.36 -0.39 -14.88
C GLU A 61 -8.56 0.46 -13.89
N ASN A 62 -9.20 1.44 -13.23
CA ASN A 62 -8.55 2.29 -12.25
C ASN A 62 -8.10 1.52 -11.01
N LEU A 63 -8.67 0.34 -10.74
CA LEU A 63 -8.23 -0.57 -9.68
C LEU A 63 -6.79 -1.05 -9.85
N LEU A 64 -6.29 -1.07 -11.09
CA LEU A 64 -4.94 -1.50 -11.42
C LEU A 64 -3.97 -0.32 -11.64
N SER A 65 -4.44 0.92 -11.48
CA SER A 65 -3.64 2.12 -11.67
C SER A 65 -2.57 2.31 -10.59
N ASP A 66 -1.60 3.19 -10.83
CA ASP A 66 -0.59 3.57 -9.82
C ASP A 66 -1.19 4.34 -8.62
N GLU A 67 -2.38 4.93 -8.79
CA GLU A 67 -3.07 5.70 -7.75
C GLU A 67 -3.91 4.80 -6.82
N SER A 68 -4.28 3.61 -7.31
CA SER A 68 -4.99 2.55 -6.59
C SER A 68 -4.28 2.14 -5.30
N LEU A 69 -5.06 1.94 -4.25
CA LEU A 69 -4.55 1.39 -2.99
C LEU A 69 -4.06 -0.06 -3.15
N TRP A 70 -4.58 -0.81 -4.13
CA TRP A 70 -4.06 -2.14 -4.45
C TRP A 70 -2.62 -2.08 -4.93
N SER A 71 -2.22 -1.00 -5.61
CA SER A 71 -0.89 -0.85 -6.17
C SER A 71 0.09 -0.16 -5.20
N MET A 72 -0.36 0.14 -3.98
CA MET A 72 0.40 0.82 -2.92
C MET A 72 1.42 -0.12 -2.24
N VAL A 73 2.41 -0.56 -3.01
CA VAL A 73 3.45 -1.48 -2.56
C VAL A 73 4.75 -0.77 -2.21
N ARG A 74 5.57 -1.38 -1.35
CA ARG A 74 6.84 -0.81 -0.88
C ARG A 74 7.81 -0.49 -2.03
N ARG A 75 7.78 -1.23 -3.14
CA ARG A 75 8.63 -0.93 -4.31
C ARG A 75 8.33 0.43 -4.97
N LYS A 76 7.13 0.97 -4.79
CA LYS A 76 6.74 2.30 -5.30
C LYS A 76 6.90 3.41 -4.26
N ALA A 77 7.13 3.06 -2.99
CA ALA A 77 7.36 4.04 -1.93
C ALA A 77 8.77 4.66 -2.06
N LYS A 78 8.86 5.98 -1.90
CA LYS A 78 10.07 6.80 -2.12
C LYS A 78 11.32 6.18 -1.52
N PHE A 79 11.30 5.87 -0.22
CA PHE A 79 12.45 5.36 0.52
C PHE A 79 12.62 3.83 0.39
N CYS A 80 11.53 3.08 0.23
CA CYS A 80 11.58 1.61 0.20
C CYS A 80 11.84 1.03 -1.20
N SER A 81 11.75 1.83 -2.27
CA SER A 81 11.85 1.36 -3.66
C SER A 81 13.11 0.52 -3.95
N ARG A 82 14.23 0.87 -3.32
CA ARG A 82 15.53 0.19 -3.47
C ARG A 82 15.93 -0.65 -2.24
N CYS A 83 15.05 -0.78 -1.25
CA CYS A 83 15.33 -1.56 -0.04
C CYS A 83 15.33 -3.07 -0.34
N LEU A 84 16.33 -3.80 0.18
CA LEU A 84 16.43 -5.26 0.05
C LEU A 84 15.21 -5.97 0.66
N PHE A 85 14.68 -5.43 1.76
CA PHE A 85 13.58 -6.03 2.51
C PHE A 85 12.19 -5.61 2.00
N ARG A 86 12.09 -4.82 0.92
CA ARG A 86 10.82 -4.20 0.49
C ARG A 86 9.65 -5.17 0.29
N ASN A 87 9.92 -6.40 -0.15
CA ASN A 87 8.90 -7.42 -0.38
C ASN A 87 8.61 -8.28 0.88
N VAL A 88 9.45 -8.17 1.91
CA VAL A 88 9.29 -8.83 3.22
C VAL A 88 8.60 -7.90 4.22
N CYS A 89 8.86 -6.59 4.14
CA CYS A 89 8.25 -5.59 5.00
C CYS A 89 6.72 -5.67 4.99
N PRO A 90 6.06 -5.29 6.10
CA PRO A 90 4.61 -5.12 6.14
C PRO A 90 4.13 -4.19 5.01
N PRO A 91 2.93 -4.41 4.45
CA PRO A 91 2.42 -3.54 3.38
C PRO A 91 2.34 -2.10 3.82
N VAL A 92 2.37 -1.18 2.86
CA VAL A 92 2.18 0.23 3.14
C VAL A 92 0.79 0.42 3.73
N SER A 93 0.70 1.12 4.87
CA SER A 93 -0.58 1.48 5.47
C SER A 93 -1.12 2.78 4.86
N TYR A 94 -2.43 2.98 4.95
CA TYR A 94 -3.07 4.22 4.49
C TYR A 94 -2.61 5.40 5.35
N THR A 95 -2.36 5.15 6.65
CA THR A 95 -1.77 6.12 7.57
C THR A 95 -0.39 6.61 7.10
N GLU A 96 0.49 5.72 6.63
CA GLU A 96 1.77 6.12 6.03
C GLU A 96 1.59 7.05 4.83
N LYS A 97 0.62 6.75 3.96
CA LYS A 97 0.29 7.59 2.79
C LYS A 97 -0.23 8.97 3.20
N VAL A 98 -1.15 9.04 4.17
CA VAL A 98 -1.77 10.31 4.63
C VAL A 98 -0.77 11.19 5.35
N LEU A 99 0.12 10.61 6.15
CA LEU A 99 1.11 11.35 6.94
C LEU A 99 2.43 11.59 6.18
N ASP A 100 2.59 11.03 4.98
CA ASP A 100 3.85 11.01 4.22
C ASP A 100 5.07 10.53 5.05
N ILE A 101 4.85 9.48 5.84
CA ILE A 101 5.88 8.85 6.68
C ILE A 101 6.09 7.40 6.28
N THR A 102 7.25 6.85 6.63
CA THR A 102 7.53 5.41 6.50
C THR A 102 7.78 4.82 7.88
N PHE A 103 7.04 3.78 8.27
CA PHE A 103 7.21 3.10 9.55
C PHE A 103 8.41 2.14 9.53
N CYS A 104 9.62 2.67 9.33
CA CYS A 104 10.84 1.87 9.24
C CYS A 104 12.01 2.57 9.95
N GLU A 105 12.64 1.89 10.90
CA GLU A 105 13.77 2.43 11.65
C GLU A 105 15.00 2.63 10.77
N PHE A 106 15.25 1.74 9.82
CA PHE A 106 16.43 1.78 8.93
C PHE A 106 16.57 3.08 8.13
N PHE A 107 15.46 3.72 7.78
CA PHE A 107 15.47 5.00 7.07
C PHE A 107 15.41 6.20 8.01
N ASN A 108 14.71 6.07 9.14
CA ASN A 108 14.63 7.13 10.14
C ASN A 108 16.00 7.43 10.77
N ASP A 109 16.89 6.44 10.87
CA ASP A 109 18.25 6.68 11.35
C ASP A 109 19.17 7.33 10.30
N LYS A 110 18.97 7.13 8.99
CA LYS A 110 19.77 7.82 7.96
C LYS A 110 19.52 9.33 7.93
N ASN A 111 18.27 9.75 8.16
CA ASN A 111 17.93 11.17 8.24
C ASN A 111 18.46 11.86 9.52
N LYS A 112 18.84 11.11 10.57
CA LYS A 112 19.45 11.69 11.78
C LYS A 112 20.90 12.14 11.61
N TYR A 113 21.61 11.62 10.61
CA TYR A 113 23.03 11.90 10.38
C TYR A 113 23.27 12.84 9.18
N GLU A 114 22.20 13.29 8.52
CA GLU A 114 22.25 14.26 7.41
C GLU A 114 21.65 15.64 7.81
N MET A 115 21.46 15.89 9.11
CA MET A 115 21.09 17.19 9.70
C MET A 115 22.24 17.79 10.50
#